data_AF-B6W8Y8-F1
#
_entry.id   AF-B6W8Y8-F1
#
_cell.length_a   1.000
_cell.length_b   1.000
_cell.length_c   1.000
_cell.angle_alpha   90.00
_cell.angle_beta   90.00
_cell.angle_gamma   90.00
#
_symmetry.space_group_name_H-M   'P 1'
#
loop_
_entity.id
_entity.type
_entity.pdbx_description
1 polymer ?
#
loop_
_entity_poly.entity_id
_entity_poly.type
_entity_poly.pdbx_seq_one_letter_code
_entity_poly.pdbx_strand_id
1 'polypeptide(L)' 'MNYECKITVLETKVFPELQEKYLADPKLGPCPCFKAGDTFLMKRTPEQDDFYHLMNGKFCGEA' A
#
# COMPACT_ATOMS: atom_id res chain seq x y z
N MET A 1 -16.33 13.13 -12.73
CA MET A 1 -15.54 13.70 -11.61
C MET A 1 -14.08 13.42 -11.90
N ASN A 2 -13.18 14.40 -11.74
CA ASN A 2 -11.74 14.22 -11.92
C ASN A 2 -11.03 14.56 -10.60
N TYR A 3 -10.36 13.59 -10.00
CA TYR A 3 -9.63 13.77 -8.74
C TYR A 3 -8.23 13.19 -8.84
N GLU A 4 -7.28 13.85 -8.19
CA GLU A 4 -5.92 13.35 -8.04
C GLU A 4 -5.50 13.44 -6.56
N CYS A 5 -4.81 12.40 -6.07
CA CYS A 5 -4.23 12.36 -4.74
C CYS A 5 -2.80 11.83 -4.80
N LYS A 6 -1.85 12.58 -4.24
CA LYS A 6 -0.45 12.13 -4.13
C LYS A 6 -0.21 11.56 -2.74
N ILE A 7 0.17 10.29 -2.67
CA ILE A 7 0.57 9.60 -1.44
C ILE A 7 2.08 9.54 -1.40
N THR A 8 2.67 9.77 -0.23
CA THR A 8 4.10 9.58 0.03
C THR A 8 4.26 8.63 1.21
N VAL A 9 5.05 7.58 1.03
CA VAL A 9 5.38 6.65 2.12
C VAL A 9 6.42 7.33 3.00
N LEU A 10 6.09 7.56 4.26
CA LEU A 10 7.01 8.19 5.21
C LEU A 10 7.93 7.16 5.86
N GLU A 11 7.35 6.05 6.31
CA GLU A 11 8.05 4.95 6.95
C GLU A 11 7.25 3.66 6.83
N THR A 12 7.93 2.52 7.00
CA THR A 12 7.33 1.20 7.14
C THR A 12 7.67 0.65 8.52
N LYS A 13 6.65 0.28 9.29
CA LYS A 13 6.83 -0.33 10.62
C LYS A 13 6.40 -1.78 10.59
N VAL A 14 7.19 -2.63 11.25
CA VAL A 14 6.87 -4.03 11.50
C VAL A 14 6.45 -4.15 12.96
N PHE A 15 5.37 -4.88 13.21
CA PHE A 15 4.89 -5.23 14.54
C PHE A 15 5.13 -6.74 14.77
N PRO A 16 6.28 -7.13 15.36
CA PRO A 16 6.69 -8.53 15.42
C PRO A 16 5.67 -9.43 16.14
N GLU A 17 5.01 -8.92 17.19
CA GLU A 17 3.98 -9.63 17.92
C GLU A 17 2.74 -9.94 17.08
N LEU A 18 2.40 -9.07 16.12
CA LEU A 18 1.30 -9.29 15.19
C LEU A 18 1.72 -10.22 14.06
N GLN A 19 2.96 -10.10 13.58
CA GLN A 19 3.52 -11.03 12.58
C GLN A 19 3.50 -12.47 13.10
N GLU A 20 3.95 -12.69 14.32
CA GLU A 20 3.99 -14.02 14.94
C GLU A 20 2.59 -14.62 15.14
N LYS A 21 1.60 -13.78 15.49
CA LYS A 21 0.25 -14.24 15.79
C LYS A 21 -0.62 -14.48 14.55
N TYR A 22 -0.44 -13.70 13.49
CA TYR A 22 -1.40 -13.64 12.38
C TYR A 22 -0.82 -14.00 11.00
N LEU A 23 0.48 -13.83 10.76
CA LEU A 23 1.05 -14.14 9.44
C LEU A 23 1.26 -15.64 9.27
N ALA A 24 1.03 -16.13 8.06
CA ALA A 24 1.38 -17.49 7.68
C ALA A 24 2.91 -17.72 7.74
N ASP A 25 3.70 -16.70 7.37
CA ASP A 25 5.14 -16.65 7.62
C ASP A 25 5.47 -15.52 8.62
N PRO A 26 5.83 -15.87 9.87
CA PRO A 26 6.11 -14.89 10.92
C PRO A 26 7.40 -14.09 10.70
N LYS A 27 8.20 -14.40 9.66
CA LYS A 27 9.48 -13.75 9.36
C LYS A 27 9.47 -12.90 8.08
N LEU A 28 8.30 -12.63 7.51
CA LEU A 28 8.15 -11.82 6.29
C LEU A 28 8.71 -10.40 6.42
N GLY A 29 8.70 -9.81 7.62
CA GLY A 29 9.23 -8.47 7.85
C GLY A 29 8.40 -7.38 7.14
N PRO A 30 9.00 -6.23 6.76
CA PRO A 30 8.28 -5.12 6.15
C PRO A 30 7.84 -5.43 4.71
N CYS A 31 6.69 -4.89 4.30
CA CYS A 31 6.16 -5.07 2.95
C CYS A 31 7.16 -4.58 1.88
N PRO A 32 7.54 -5.40 0.90
CA PRO A 32 8.52 -5.02 -0.13
C PRO A 32 7.96 -3.99 -1.13
N CYS A 33 6.64 -3.81 -1.18
CA CYS A 33 5.96 -2.90 -2.11
C CYS A 33 6.08 -1.42 -1.72
N PHE A 34 6.47 -1.12 -0.48
CA PHE A 34 6.55 0.25 0.02
C PHE A 34 7.92 0.52 0.64
N LYS A 35 8.54 1.62 0.24
CA LYS A 35 9.79 2.12 0.84
C LYS A 35 9.61 3.58 1.24
N ALA A 36 10.26 3.97 2.33
CA ALA A 36 10.27 5.36 2.75
C ALA A 36 10.76 6.28 1.60
N GLY A 37 9.98 7.31 1.29
CA GLY A 37 10.21 8.22 0.17
C GLY A 37 9.46 7.86 -1.12
N ASP A 38 8.88 6.67 -1.24
CA ASP A 38 8.09 6.31 -2.42
C ASP A 38 6.87 7.23 -2.56
N THR A 39 6.57 7.64 -3.80
CA THR A 39 5.41 8.48 -4.09
C THR A 39 4.50 7.83 -5.12
N PHE A 40 3.20 7.89 -4.87
CA PHE A 40 2.17 7.35 -5.73
C PHE A 40 1.16 8.44 -6.07
N LEU A 41 0.73 8.51 -7.34
CA LEU A 41 -0.32 9.42 -7.77
C LEU A 41 -1.55 8.60 -8.13
N MET A 42 -2.59 8.73 -7.34
CA MET A 42 -3.89 8.13 -7.58
C MET A 42 -4.75 9.08 -8.39
N LYS A 43 -5.43 8.54 -9.39
CA LYS A 43 -6.35 9.29 -10.25
C LYS A 43 -7.73 8.66 -10.25
N ARG A 44 -8.74 9.51 -10.31
CA ARG A 44 -10.14 9.13 -10.53
C ARG A 44 -10.69 9.91 -11.70
N THR A 45 -10.87 9.26 -12.83
CA THR A 45 -11.54 9.73 -14.04
C THR A 45 -12.65 8.73 -14.42
N PRO A 46 -13.51 9.02 -15.41
CA PRO A 46 -14.48 8.02 -15.90
C PRO A 46 -13.84 6.72 -16.43
N GLU A 47 -12.57 6.76 -16.84
CA GLU A 47 -11.82 5.63 -17.42
C GLU A 47 -10.87 4.95 -16.43
N GLN A 48 -10.53 5.59 -15.31
CA GLN A 48 -9.58 5.10 -14.31
C GLN A 48 -10.06 5.43 -12.89
N ASP A 49 -10.22 4.43 -12.02
CA ASP A 49 -10.54 4.65 -10.61
C ASP A 49 -9.52 3.94 -9.70
N ASP A 50 -8.36 4.58 -9.49
CA ASP A 50 -7.29 4.00 -8.66
C ASP A 50 -7.71 3.83 -7.19
N PHE A 51 -8.71 4.60 -6.73
CA PHE A 51 -9.19 4.59 -5.36
C PHE A 51 -9.93 3.29 -5.04
N TYR A 52 -10.83 2.86 -5.92
CA TYR A 52 -11.58 1.62 -5.73
C TYR A 52 -10.81 0.36 -6.16
N HIS A 53 -9.79 0.50 -7.02
CA HIS A 53 -9.02 -0.64 -7.54
C HIS A 53 -7.67 -0.86 -6.86
N LEU A 54 -7.43 -0.29 -5.66
CA LEU A 54 -6.18 -0.46 -4.91
C LEU A 54 -4.93 -0.19 -5.78
N MET A 55 -4.98 0.92 -6.55
CA MET A 55 -3.97 1.25 -7.56
C MET A 55 -3.68 0.12 -8.57
N ASN A 56 -4.72 -0.62 -8.99
CA ASN A 56 -4.63 -1.77 -9.90
C ASN A 56 -3.63 -2.83 -9.44
N GLY A 57 -3.68 -3.18 -8.15
CA GLY A 57 -2.81 -4.19 -7.53
C GLY A 57 -1.40 -3.70 -7.18
N LYS A 58 -1.10 -2.41 -7.37
CA LYS A 58 0.15 -1.80 -6.89
C LYS A 58 0.11 -1.51 -5.40
N PHE A 59 -1.08 -1.43 -4.80
CA PHE A 59 -1.22 -1.33 -3.36
C PHE A 59 -1.43 -2.73 -2.79
N CYS A 60 -0.56 -3.14 -1.85
CA CYS A 60 -0.75 -4.39 -1.13
C CYS A 60 -1.99 -4.26 -0.23
N GLY A 61 -3.07 -4.96 -0.58
CA GLY A 61 -4.29 -5.04 0.24
C GLY A 61 -4.24 -6.14 1.31
N GLU A 62 -3.08 -6.81 1.44
CA GLU A 62 -2.85 -7.91 2.39
C GLU A 62 -2.21 -7.44 3.71
N ALA A 63 -1.98 -6.13 3.85
CA ALA A 63 -1.48 -5.52 5.08
C ALA A 63 -2.59 -5.29 6.11
#